data_AF-A0A6L8MXB1-F1
#
_entry.id   AF-A0A6L8MXB1-F1
#
_cell.length_a   1.000
_cell.length_b   1.000
_cell.length_c   1.000
_cell.angle_alpha   90.00
_cell.angle_beta   90.00
_cell.angle_gamma   90.00
#
_symmetry.space_group_name_H-M   'P 1'
#
loop_
_entity.id
_entity.type
_entity.pdbx_description
1 polymer ?
#
loop_
_entity_poly.entity_id
_entity_poly.type
_entity_poly.pdbx_seq_one_letter_code
_entity_poly.pdbx_strand_id
1 'polypeptide(L)'
;MNDKTITQKISSLKDIEKEFNVLIFGETDTEALKNIKETVLNDDSYDRYKGVSGSSVDYYIRYVESRPSAVENESYSKEDFLSEVFINEDELVKLQSVLQNKKNLILKGAPGVGKTFIAGRLAYLMMEEKDDSRIQMIQFHQSYSYEDFIEGYRPKADGEGFELKQGPFVKFARKASRDPEREYFFIIDEVNRGNMSKIFGELMMLIETDKRGKSVNLLYSNEKFSVPSNLYIIGMMNTADRSLALLDYALRRRFSFYDIAPAFENSTFLDYINSIGSPVKVQKTIDTIKSLNKTITEELGKGFQIGHSYFVSDAFTVDAESRLVEVIEYEIIPQLYEYWFDDEEKAEVWANKLRATYYGE
;
A
#
# COMPACT_ATOMS: atom_id res chain seq x y z
N MET A 1 1.72 -25.66 -9.39
CA MET A 1 1.98 -26.59 -10.52
C MET A 1 3.11 -27.57 -10.18
N ASN A 2 2.96 -28.87 -10.50
CA ASN A 2 4.03 -29.86 -10.35
C ASN A 2 5.16 -29.59 -11.37
N ASP A 3 6.42 -29.78 -10.97
CA ASP A 3 7.62 -29.60 -11.83
C ASP A 3 7.49 -30.29 -13.18
N LYS A 4 6.82 -31.46 -13.22
CA LYS A 4 6.59 -32.23 -14.44
C LYS A 4 5.84 -31.45 -15.53
N THR A 5 4.89 -30.60 -15.16
CA THR A 5 4.10 -29.79 -16.11
C THR A 5 4.91 -28.61 -16.65
N ILE A 6 5.79 -28.03 -15.84
CA ILE A 6 6.67 -26.93 -16.28
C ILE A 6 7.72 -27.46 -17.26
N THR A 7 8.35 -28.59 -16.94
CA THR A 7 9.32 -29.24 -17.84
C THR A 7 8.70 -29.64 -19.17
N GLN A 8 7.46 -30.13 -19.17
CA GLN A 8 6.73 -30.42 -20.40
C GLN A 8 6.51 -29.15 -21.23
N LYS A 9 6.05 -28.06 -20.64
CA LYS A 9 5.84 -26.78 -21.35
C LYS A 9 7.14 -26.21 -21.93
N ILE A 10 8.24 -26.27 -21.18
CA ILE A 10 9.55 -25.80 -21.67
C ILE A 10 10.03 -26.66 -22.85
N SER A 11 9.92 -28.00 -22.75
CA SER A 11 10.26 -28.90 -23.86
C SER A 11 9.47 -28.56 -25.11
N SER A 12 8.18 -28.30 -24.94
CA SER A 12 7.28 -27.96 -26.04
C SER A 12 7.67 -26.68 -26.77
N LEU A 13 8.04 -25.63 -26.02
CA LEU A 13 8.47 -24.37 -26.60
C LEU A 13 9.78 -24.53 -27.37
N LYS A 14 10.72 -25.34 -26.88
CA LYS A 14 11.97 -25.66 -27.59
C LYS A 14 11.75 -26.46 -28.87
N ASP A 15 10.77 -27.37 -28.88
CA ASP A 15 10.41 -28.13 -30.08
C ASP A 15 9.85 -27.18 -31.17
N ILE A 16 9.04 -26.19 -30.78
CA ILE A 16 8.54 -25.15 -31.68
C ILE A 16 9.69 -24.28 -32.24
N GLU A 17 10.61 -23.82 -31.38
CA GLU A 17 11.76 -23.01 -31.84
C GLU A 17 12.58 -23.73 -32.92
N LYS A 18 12.80 -25.04 -32.73
CA LYS A 18 13.59 -25.87 -33.64
C LYS A 18 12.88 -26.13 -34.97
N GLU A 19 11.59 -26.45 -34.94
CA GLU A 19 10.85 -26.84 -36.14
C GLU A 19 10.55 -25.63 -37.03
N PHE A 20 10.14 -24.51 -36.44
CA PHE A 20 9.75 -23.31 -37.17
C PHE A 20 10.90 -22.30 -37.33
N ASN A 21 12.08 -22.61 -36.81
CA ASN A 21 13.27 -21.73 -36.81
C ASN A 21 12.97 -20.33 -36.27
N VAL A 22 12.24 -20.27 -35.15
CA VAL A 22 11.86 -19.05 -34.44
C VAL A 22 12.51 -19.02 -33.07
N LEU A 23 12.82 -17.83 -32.55
CA LEU A 23 13.29 -17.67 -31.17
C LEU A 23 12.09 -17.25 -30.32
N ILE A 24 11.68 -18.08 -29.36
CA ILE A 24 10.58 -17.79 -28.43
C ILE A 24 11.17 -17.36 -27.08
N PHE A 25 12.16 -18.09 -26.58
CA PHE A 25 12.82 -17.74 -25.33
C PHE A 25 13.72 -16.53 -25.51
N GLY A 26 13.49 -15.49 -24.70
CA GLY A 26 14.19 -14.21 -24.80
C GLY A 26 13.46 -13.18 -25.66
N GLU A 27 12.40 -13.56 -26.38
CA GLU A 27 11.51 -12.60 -27.06
C GLU A 27 10.65 -11.87 -26.02
N THR A 28 10.60 -10.55 -26.14
CA THR A 28 9.84 -9.64 -25.25
C THR A 28 8.70 -8.93 -25.99
N ASP A 29 8.69 -8.95 -27.32
CA ASP A 29 7.61 -8.43 -28.13
C ASP A 29 6.41 -9.40 -28.11
N THR A 30 5.33 -8.96 -27.45
CA THR A 30 4.12 -9.78 -27.28
C THR A 30 3.27 -9.84 -28.55
N GLU A 31 3.40 -8.89 -29.48
CA GLU A 31 2.76 -8.98 -30.81
C GLU A 31 3.49 -9.97 -31.69
N ALA A 32 4.82 -9.97 -31.69
CA ALA A 32 5.63 -10.98 -32.37
C ALA A 32 5.30 -12.39 -31.86
N LEU A 33 5.17 -12.57 -30.54
CA LEU A 33 4.76 -13.86 -29.94
C LEU A 33 3.32 -14.27 -30.31
N LYS A 34 2.38 -13.32 -30.42
CA LYS A 34 1.00 -13.59 -30.90
C LYS A 34 1.01 -14.02 -32.38
N ASN A 35 1.82 -13.39 -33.21
CA ASN A 35 2.00 -13.77 -34.61
C ASN A 35 2.65 -15.16 -34.75
N ILE A 36 3.65 -15.48 -33.92
CA ILE A 36 4.24 -16.82 -33.84
C ILE A 36 3.17 -17.85 -33.46
N LYS A 37 2.33 -17.54 -32.45
CA LYS A 37 1.21 -18.40 -32.05
C LYS A 37 0.27 -18.69 -33.22
N GLU A 38 -0.16 -17.67 -33.94
CA GLU A 38 -1.06 -17.83 -35.09
C GLU A 38 -0.42 -18.64 -36.22
N THR A 39 0.87 -18.38 -36.50
CA THR A 39 1.63 -19.11 -37.52
C THR A 39 1.72 -20.60 -37.20
N VAL A 40 2.05 -20.93 -35.95
CA VAL A 40 2.18 -22.32 -35.48
C VAL A 40 0.82 -23.03 -35.44
N LEU A 41 -0.26 -22.35 -35.04
CA LEU A 41 -1.61 -22.92 -35.01
C LEU A 41 -2.19 -23.22 -36.40
N ASN A 42 -1.74 -22.51 -37.43
CA ASN A 42 -2.21 -22.66 -38.80
C ASN A 42 -1.39 -23.65 -39.64
N ASP A 43 -0.35 -24.28 -39.07
CA ASP A 43 0.51 -25.24 -39.77
C ASP A 43 -0.03 -26.68 -39.68
N ASP A 44 -0.13 -27.38 -40.82
CA ASP A 44 -0.67 -28.75 -40.92
C ASP A 44 0.12 -29.80 -40.11
N SER A 45 1.40 -29.51 -39.78
CA SER A 45 2.25 -30.38 -38.96
C SER A 45 1.99 -30.23 -37.46
N TYR A 46 1.29 -29.17 -37.04
CA TYR A 46 1.05 -28.84 -35.64
C TYR A 46 0.31 -29.94 -34.87
N ASP A 47 -0.63 -30.64 -35.51
CA ASP A 47 -1.37 -31.78 -34.92
C ASP A 47 -0.48 -32.96 -34.51
N ARG A 48 0.75 -33.04 -35.03
CA ARG A 48 1.72 -34.08 -34.67
C ARG A 48 2.32 -33.85 -33.28
N TYR A 49 2.25 -32.63 -32.76
CA TYR A 49 2.69 -32.27 -31.41
C TYR A 49 1.57 -32.57 -30.40
N LYS A 50 1.28 -33.88 -30.22
CA LYS A 50 0.32 -34.38 -29.22
C LYS A 50 0.80 -34.04 -27.80
N GLY A 51 0.25 -32.97 -27.24
CA GLY A 51 0.41 -32.63 -25.82
C GLY A 51 0.55 -31.15 -25.51
N VAL A 52 0.54 -30.27 -26.52
CA VAL A 52 0.84 -28.84 -26.31
C VAL A 52 -0.02 -28.01 -27.25
N SER A 53 -1.26 -27.80 -26.86
CA SER A 53 -2.11 -26.79 -27.49
C SER A 53 -1.51 -25.39 -27.25
N GLY A 54 -1.94 -24.38 -28.02
CA GLY A 54 -1.43 -22.99 -27.99
C GLY A 54 -1.34 -22.33 -26.60
N SER A 55 -1.89 -22.98 -25.58
CA SER A 55 -1.67 -22.77 -24.15
C SER A 55 -0.21 -22.59 -23.69
N SER A 56 0.81 -23.13 -24.37
CA SER A 56 2.22 -22.91 -23.98
C SER A 56 2.77 -21.58 -24.48
N VAL A 57 2.45 -21.19 -25.72
CA VAL A 57 2.78 -19.85 -26.22
C VAL A 57 1.95 -18.80 -25.48
N ASP A 58 0.67 -19.06 -25.22
CA ASP A 58 -0.17 -18.20 -24.36
C ASP A 58 0.38 -18.09 -22.94
N TYR A 59 0.94 -19.17 -22.39
CA TYR A 59 1.57 -19.14 -21.08
C TYR A 59 2.85 -18.29 -21.10
N TYR A 60 3.64 -18.39 -22.18
CA TYR A 60 4.85 -17.58 -22.34
C TYR A 60 4.51 -16.10 -22.60
N ILE A 61 3.50 -15.80 -23.40
CA ILE A 61 2.95 -14.45 -23.58
C ILE A 61 2.50 -13.89 -22.24
N ARG A 62 1.67 -14.63 -21.48
CA ARG A 62 1.27 -14.21 -20.12
C ARG A 62 2.45 -14.07 -19.16
N TYR A 63 3.52 -14.85 -19.36
CA TYR A 63 4.74 -14.73 -18.57
C TYR A 63 5.50 -13.44 -18.91
N VAL A 64 5.69 -13.14 -20.20
CA VAL A 64 6.32 -11.91 -20.71
C VAL A 64 5.48 -10.67 -20.36
N GLU A 65 4.17 -10.69 -20.62
CA GLU A 65 3.22 -9.63 -20.23
C GLU A 65 3.17 -9.42 -18.71
N SER A 66 3.51 -10.45 -17.92
CA SER A 66 3.62 -10.31 -16.47
C SER A 66 4.98 -9.84 -15.97
N ARG A 67 6.00 -9.79 -16.84
CA ARG A 67 7.26 -9.14 -16.52
C ARG A 67 7.06 -7.63 -16.65
N PRO A 68 7.47 -6.83 -15.66
CA PRO A 68 7.46 -5.39 -15.80
C PRO A 68 8.32 -4.99 -17.01
N SER A 69 7.79 -4.13 -17.89
CA SER A 69 8.60 -3.48 -18.91
C SER A 69 9.58 -2.52 -18.22
N ALA A 70 10.82 -2.44 -18.71
CA ALA A 70 11.75 -1.41 -18.29
C ALA A 70 11.29 -0.07 -18.89
N VAL A 71 10.30 0.54 -18.24
CA VAL A 71 9.97 1.95 -18.45
C VAL A 71 11.01 2.76 -17.68
N GLU A 72 11.54 3.81 -18.28
CA GLU A 72 12.40 4.76 -17.59
C GLU A 72 11.51 5.56 -16.64
N ASN A 73 11.53 5.22 -15.35
CA ASN A 73 10.74 5.90 -14.33
C ASN A 73 11.47 7.15 -13.83
N GLU A 74 10.72 8.10 -13.28
CA GLU A 74 11.31 9.27 -12.62
C GLU A 74 12.09 8.82 -11.38
N SER A 75 13.36 9.22 -11.26
CA SER A 75 14.17 8.98 -10.07
C SER A 75 13.51 9.60 -8.84
N TYR A 76 13.65 8.94 -7.68
CA TYR A 76 13.15 9.49 -6.41
C TYR A 76 14.20 9.34 -5.31
N SER A 77 14.76 10.48 -4.91
CA SER A 77 15.87 10.58 -3.96
C SER A 77 15.41 10.82 -2.53
N LYS A 78 16.37 10.77 -1.61
CA LYS A 78 16.16 11.12 -0.20
C LYS A 78 15.79 12.59 -0.05
N GLU A 79 16.40 13.44 -0.86
CA GLU A 79 16.14 14.88 -0.91
C GLU A 79 14.69 15.14 -1.35
N ASP A 80 14.21 14.42 -2.38
CA ASP A 80 12.81 14.50 -2.82
C ASP A 80 11.87 14.12 -1.67
N PHE A 81 12.13 12.99 -0.99
CA PHE A 81 11.33 12.54 0.15
C PHE A 81 11.27 13.59 1.27
N LEU A 82 12.41 14.13 1.69
CA LEU A 82 12.48 15.09 2.81
C LEU A 82 11.90 16.47 2.47
N SER A 83 11.78 16.79 1.18
CA SER A 83 11.12 18.01 0.71
C SER A 83 9.60 17.91 0.68
N GLU A 84 9.05 16.72 0.48
CA GLU A 84 7.61 16.48 0.37
C GLU A 84 6.96 16.03 1.69
N VAL A 85 7.73 15.37 2.55
CA VAL A 85 7.22 14.72 3.77
C VAL A 85 7.72 15.44 5.01
N PHE A 86 6.84 15.68 5.98
CA PHE A 86 7.19 16.34 7.24
C PHE A 86 7.79 15.38 8.28
N ILE A 87 8.83 14.66 7.87
CA ILE A 87 9.63 13.75 8.70
C ILE A 87 11.09 14.22 8.67
N ASN A 88 11.76 14.21 9.81
CA ASN A 88 13.16 14.60 9.87
C ASN A 88 14.09 13.46 9.39
N GLU A 89 15.31 13.81 8.99
CA GLU A 89 16.28 12.83 8.48
C GLU A 89 16.55 11.67 9.45
N ASP A 90 16.72 11.96 10.75
CA ASP A 90 16.93 10.93 11.78
C ASP A 90 15.75 9.96 11.91
N GLU A 91 14.53 10.46 11.71
CA GLU A 91 13.31 9.66 11.73
C GLU A 91 13.20 8.80 10.46
N LEU A 92 13.55 9.37 9.30
CA LEU A 92 13.60 8.63 8.04
C LEU A 92 14.60 7.46 8.10
N VAL A 93 15.81 7.70 8.61
CA VAL A 93 16.82 6.63 8.76
C VAL A 93 16.30 5.50 9.64
N LYS A 94 15.64 5.83 10.76
CA LYS A 94 15.00 4.83 11.63
C LYS A 94 13.89 4.08 10.90
N LEU A 95 13.04 4.80 10.17
CA LEU A 95 11.90 4.24 9.44
C LEU A 95 12.34 3.24 8.37
N GLN A 96 13.33 3.62 7.54
CA GLN A 96 13.93 2.74 6.54
C GLN A 96 14.57 1.52 7.20
N SER A 97 15.36 1.72 8.26
CA SER A 97 16.01 0.61 8.98
C SER A 97 15.00 -0.40 9.53
N VAL A 98 13.91 0.09 10.13
CA VAL A 98 12.86 -0.76 10.69
C VAL A 98 12.14 -1.55 9.58
N LEU A 99 11.83 -0.90 8.45
CA LEU A 99 11.17 -1.54 7.31
C LEU A 99 12.09 -2.55 6.61
N GLN A 100 13.35 -2.21 6.35
CA GLN A 100 14.33 -3.12 5.74
C GLN A 100 14.54 -4.38 6.58
N ASN A 101 14.66 -4.23 7.90
CA ASN A 101 14.92 -5.35 8.81
C ASN A 101 13.70 -6.26 9.00
N LYS A 102 12.50 -5.69 9.14
CA LYS A 102 11.29 -6.46 9.47
C LYS A 102 10.47 -6.86 8.25
N LYS A 103 10.61 -6.10 7.16
CA LYS A 103 9.84 -6.16 5.90
C LYS A 103 8.33 -5.96 6.04
N ASN A 104 7.82 -5.88 7.26
CA ASN A 104 6.44 -5.54 7.57
C ASN A 104 6.43 -4.43 8.62
N LEU A 105 5.77 -3.31 8.29
CA LEU A 105 5.70 -2.11 9.10
C LEU A 105 4.25 -1.70 9.28
N ILE A 106 3.86 -1.22 10.45
CA ILE A 106 2.60 -0.53 10.69
C ILE A 106 2.91 0.92 11.08
N LEU A 107 2.52 1.84 10.21
CA LEU A 107 2.45 3.27 10.51
C LEU A 107 1.18 3.51 11.31
N LYS A 108 1.30 3.91 12.57
CA LYS A 108 0.15 4.22 13.42
C LYS A 108 0.24 5.65 13.92
N GLY A 109 -0.90 6.28 14.07
CA GLY A 109 -0.97 7.65 14.55
C GLY A 109 -2.37 8.21 14.39
N ALA A 110 -2.55 9.43 14.89
CA ALA A 110 -3.80 10.15 14.80
C ALA A 110 -4.24 10.37 13.34
N PRO A 111 -5.53 10.63 13.07
CA PRO A 111 -5.97 11.00 11.72
C PRO A 111 -5.25 12.27 11.26
N GLY A 112 -5.01 12.38 9.95
CA GLY A 112 -4.41 13.58 9.35
C GLY A 112 -2.91 13.81 9.61
N VAL A 113 -2.17 12.78 10.04
CA VAL A 113 -0.69 12.88 10.20
C VAL A 113 0.10 12.42 8.96
N GLY A 114 -0.57 12.24 7.81
CA GLY A 114 0.10 11.94 6.54
C GLY A 114 0.52 10.48 6.30
N LYS A 115 0.02 9.51 7.08
CA LYS A 115 0.44 8.08 6.99
C LYS A 115 0.43 7.52 5.56
N THR A 116 -0.65 7.75 4.81
CA THR A 116 -0.82 7.29 3.42
C THR A 116 0.19 7.91 2.48
N PHE A 117 0.41 9.21 2.63
CA PHE A 117 1.40 9.94 1.84
C PHE A 117 2.82 9.43 2.14
N ILE A 118 3.17 9.29 3.42
CA ILE A 118 4.45 8.76 3.89
C ILE A 118 4.70 7.34 3.35
N ALA A 119 3.70 6.45 3.40
CA ALA A 119 3.84 5.06 2.94
C ALA A 119 4.18 4.98 1.44
N GLY A 120 3.50 5.77 0.61
CA GLY A 120 3.77 5.83 -0.83
C GLY A 120 5.15 6.40 -1.14
N ARG A 121 5.52 7.53 -0.51
CA ARG A 121 6.84 8.14 -0.70
C ARG A 121 7.98 7.28 -0.17
N LEU A 122 7.76 6.56 0.91
CA LEU A 122 8.75 5.61 1.44
C LEU A 122 8.99 4.47 0.46
N ALA A 123 7.94 3.97 -0.21
CA ALA A 123 8.08 2.98 -1.26
C ALA A 123 8.91 3.54 -2.43
N TYR A 124 8.60 4.73 -2.96
CA TYR A 124 9.40 5.34 -4.02
C TYR A 124 10.86 5.53 -3.63
N LEU A 125 11.12 6.00 -2.40
CA LEU A 125 12.47 6.19 -1.90
C LEU A 125 13.26 4.88 -1.82
N MET A 126 12.64 3.81 -1.33
CA MET A 126 13.30 2.51 -1.25
C MET A 126 13.52 1.89 -2.64
N MET A 127 12.62 2.18 -3.58
CA MET A 127 12.73 1.79 -4.98
C MET A 127 13.71 2.65 -5.79
N GLU A 128 14.11 3.81 -5.25
CA GLU A 128 14.88 4.87 -5.90
C GLU A 128 14.22 5.46 -7.17
N GLU A 129 12.93 5.15 -7.39
CA GLU A 129 12.15 5.62 -8.54
C GLU A 129 10.65 5.62 -8.23
N LYS A 130 9.90 6.47 -8.95
CA LYS A 130 8.44 6.51 -8.91
C LYS A 130 7.86 5.43 -9.83
N ASP A 131 7.66 4.23 -9.30
CA ASP A 131 7.04 3.10 -10.03
C ASP A 131 5.80 2.57 -9.30
N ASP A 132 4.63 3.08 -9.66
CA ASP A 132 3.35 2.63 -9.11
C ASP A 132 3.02 1.18 -9.46
N SER A 133 3.63 0.61 -10.51
CA SER A 133 3.38 -0.79 -10.85
C SER A 133 3.94 -1.74 -9.79
N ARG A 134 4.94 -1.30 -9.02
CA ARG A 134 5.54 -2.04 -7.90
C ARG A 134 4.92 -1.68 -6.55
N ILE A 135 3.79 -0.97 -6.54
CA ILE A 135 2.99 -0.68 -5.36
C ILE A 135 1.58 -1.23 -5.56
N GLN A 136 1.08 -1.99 -4.60
CA GLN A 136 -0.33 -2.36 -4.53
C GLN A 136 -0.91 -1.83 -3.23
N MET A 137 -1.86 -0.90 -3.34
CA MET A 137 -2.61 -0.39 -2.20
C MET A 137 -4.00 -1.05 -2.15
N ILE A 138 -4.43 -1.44 -0.95
CA ILE A 138 -5.80 -1.84 -0.64
C ILE A 138 -6.21 -1.21 0.70
N GLN A 139 -7.51 -1.24 1.00
CA GLN A 139 -8.04 -0.84 2.30
C GLN A 139 -8.81 -1.99 2.94
N PHE A 140 -8.56 -2.26 4.22
CA PHE A 140 -9.34 -3.23 4.97
C PHE A 140 -10.63 -2.61 5.54
N HIS A 141 -11.67 -3.43 5.58
CA HIS A 141 -12.95 -3.13 6.22
C HIS A 141 -13.42 -4.36 7.00
N GLN A 142 -14.45 -4.20 7.84
CA GLN A 142 -14.90 -5.27 8.76
C GLN A 142 -15.30 -6.56 8.05
N SER A 143 -15.87 -6.46 6.85
CA SER A 143 -16.27 -7.61 6.03
C SER A 143 -15.14 -8.18 5.14
N TYR A 144 -13.93 -7.63 5.19
CA TYR A 144 -12.83 -8.07 4.32
C TYR A 144 -12.34 -9.44 4.80
N SER A 145 -12.28 -10.41 3.89
CA SER A 145 -12.10 -11.83 4.23
C SER A 145 -10.83 -12.43 3.62
N TYR A 146 -10.51 -13.66 4.02
CA TYR A 146 -9.44 -14.46 3.42
C TYR A 146 -9.71 -14.67 1.92
N GLU A 147 -10.97 -14.93 1.58
CA GLU A 147 -11.44 -15.22 0.23
C GLU A 147 -11.30 -14.02 -0.70
N ASP A 148 -11.27 -12.79 -0.15
CA ASP A 148 -11.02 -11.56 -0.92
C ASP A 148 -9.53 -11.29 -1.08
N PHE A 149 -8.71 -11.67 -0.10
CA PHE A 149 -7.30 -11.30 -0.01
C PHE A 149 -6.35 -12.30 -0.66
N ILE A 150 -6.58 -13.59 -0.43
CA ILE A 150 -5.67 -14.70 -0.79
C ILE A 150 -6.21 -15.47 -1.97
N GLU A 151 -7.31 -16.21 -1.78
CA GLU A 151 -8.05 -16.87 -2.85
C GLU A 151 -9.42 -17.33 -2.36
N GLY A 152 -10.41 -17.35 -3.24
CA GLY A 152 -11.75 -17.82 -2.90
C GLY A 152 -12.59 -18.11 -4.13
N TYR A 153 -13.60 -18.96 -3.94
CA TYR A 153 -14.56 -19.26 -4.99
C TYR A 153 -15.46 -18.05 -5.26
N ARG A 154 -15.68 -17.75 -6.54
CA ARG A 154 -16.61 -16.72 -7.02
C ARG A 154 -17.53 -17.32 -8.07
N PRO A 155 -18.81 -16.89 -8.14
CA PRO A 155 -19.70 -17.30 -9.22
C PRO A 155 -19.09 -16.94 -10.57
N LYS A 156 -19.21 -17.85 -11.54
CA LYS A 156 -18.83 -17.55 -12.92
C LYS A 156 -19.81 -16.56 -13.55
N ALA A 157 -19.33 -15.80 -14.53
CA ALA A 157 -20.14 -14.81 -15.25
C ALA A 157 -21.28 -15.44 -16.08
N ASP A 158 -21.12 -16.71 -16.48
CA ASP A 158 -22.14 -17.50 -17.19
C ASP A 158 -23.24 -18.06 -16.26
N GLY A 159 -23.12 -17.85 -14.95
CA GLY A 159 -24.10 -18.28 -13.94
C GLY A 159 -24.03 -19.76 -13.55
N GLU A 160 -23.17 -20.56 -14.19
CA GLU A 160 -23.06 -22.00 -13.91
C GLU A 160 -21.80 -22.33 -13.10
N GLY A 161 -22.00 -22.47 -11.78
CA GLY A 161 -20.99 -22.93 -10.84
C GLY A 161 -20.04 -21.84 -10.37
N PHE A 162 -18.89 -22.27 -9.85
CA PHE A 162 -17.90 -21.40 -9.22
C PHE A 162 -16.53 -21.54 -9.90
N GLU A 163 -15.79 -20.45 -9.93
CA GLU A 163 -14.38 -20.42 -10.29
C GLU A 163 -13.54 -19.95 -9.10
N LEU A 164 -12.38 -20.57 -8.90
CA LEU A 164 -11.44 -20.14 -7.89
C LEU A 164 -10.68 -18.91 -8.40
N LYS A 165 -10.79 -17.78 -7.69
CA LYS A 165 -10.05 -16.56 -8.00
C LYS A 165 -9.01 -16.28 -6.94
N GLN A 166 -7.82 -15.89 -7.41
CA GLN A 166 -6.77 -15.39 -6.53
C GLN A 166 -7.05 -13.94 -6.15
N GLY A 167 -6.85 -13.64 -4.87
CA GLY A 167 -6.94 -12.30 -4.31
C GLY A 167 -5.72 -11.44 -4.67
N PRO A 168 -5.76 -10.14 -4.32
CA PRO A 168 -4.75 -9.17 -4.69
C PRO A 168 -3.38 -9.51 -4.09
N PHE A 169 -3.30 -10.05 -2.87
CA PHE A 169 -2.02 -10.35 -2.24
C PHE A 169 -1.26 -11.45 -2.97
N VAL A 170 -1.93 -12.56 -3.30
CA VAL A 170 -1.30 -13.68 -4.02
C VAL A 170 -0.86 -13.26 -5.41
N LYS A 171 -1.70 -12.51 -6.13
CA LYS A 171 -1.37 -11.98 -7.47
C LYS A 171 -0.13 -11.09 -7.41
N PHE A 172 -0.10 -10.15 -6.48
CA PHE A 172 0.99 -9.19 -6.35
C PHE A 172 2.28 -9.85 -5.85
N ALA A 173 2.21 -10.77 -4.89
CA ALA A 173 3.36 -11.54 -4.44
C ALA A 173 3.95 -12.42 -5.56
N ARG A 174 3.10 -12.99 -6.43
CA ARG A 174 3.57 -13.72 -7.62
C ARG A 174 4.24 -12.79 -8.64
N LYS A 175 3.76 -11.55 -8.80
CA LYS A 175 4.44 -10.52 -9.61
C LYS A 175 5.83 -10.24 -9.05
N ALA A 176 5.93 -9.90 -7.76
CA ALA A 176 7.20 -9.64 -7.09
C ALA A 176 8.18 -10.84 -7.17
N SER A 177 7.67 -12.06 -7.03
CA SER A 177 8.51 -13.28 -7.13
C SER A 177 9.09 -13.53 -8.52
N ARG A 178 8.52 -12.95 -9.58
CA ARG A 178 9.05 -13.05 -10.96
C ARG A 178 10.11 -12.01 -11.27
N ASP A 179 10.28 -11.03 -10.39
CA ASP A 179 11.19 -9.90 -10.51
C ASP A 179 11.96 -9.73 -9.18
N PRO A 180 12.82 -10.71 -8.83
CA PRO A 180 13.44 -10.80 -7.51
C PRO A 180 14.46 -9.68 -7.22
N GLU A 181 14.97 -9.01 -8.26
CA GLU A 181 15.98 -7.96 -8.17
C GLU A 181 15.40 -6.60 -7.77
N ARG A 182 14.08 -6.42 -7.94
CA ARG A 182 13.39 -5.16 -7.62
C ARG A 182 12.50 -5.30 -6.40
N GLU A 183 12.38 -4.22 -5.65
CA GLU A 183 11.53 -4.17 -4.47
C GLU A 183 10.07 -3.90 -4.83
N TYR A 184 9.15 -4.52 -4.08
CA TYR A 184 7.70 -4.39 -4.25
C TYR A 184 7.04 -4.04 -2.93
N PHE A 185 5.98 -3.22 -2.95
CA PHE A 185 5.33 -2.72 -1.74
C PHE A 185 3.84 -3.02 -1.75
N PHE A 186 3.36 -3.75 -0.74
CA PHE A 186 1.95 -4.00 -0.52
C PHE A 186 1.46 -3.14 0.64
N ILE A 187 0.70 -2.10 0.32
CA ILE A 187 0.19 -1.12 1.27
C ILE A 187 -1.23 -1.50 1.67
N ILE A 188 -1.48 -1.56 2.98
CA ILE A 188 -2.79 -1.89 3.54
C ILE A 188 -3.24 -0.71 4.40
N ASP A 189 -4.25 -0.01 3.94
CA ASP A 189 -4.91 1.02 4.73
C ASP A 189 -5.92 0.43 5.72
N GLU A 190 -6.12 1.11 6.83
CA GLU A 190 -7.06 0.72 7.89
C GLU A 190 -6.85 -0.73 8.40
N VAL A 191 -5.61 -1.12 8.66
CA VAL A 191 -5.25 -2.52 9.00
C VAL A 191 -6.01 -3.08 10.20
N ASN A 192 -6.41 -2.22 11.13
CA ASN A 192 -7.17 -2.56 12.32
C ASN A 192 -8.67 -2.75 12.07
N ARG A 193 -9.20 -2.34 10.90
CA ARG A 193 -10.62 -2.55 10.54
C ARG A 193 -10.92 -3.97 10.07
N GLY A 194 -9.90 -4.74 9.71
CA GLY A 194 -10.02 -6.15 9.35
C GLY A 194 -9.46 -7.09 10.42
N ASN A 195 -9.97 -8.33 10.49
CA ASN A 195 -9.34 -9.36 11.30
C ASN A 195 -8.12 -9.92 10.57
N MET A 196 -6.96 -9.29 10.75
CA MET A 196 -5.74 -9.68 10.02
C MET A 196 -5.37 -11.16 10.19
N SER A 197 -5.56 -11.75 11.38
CA SER A 197 -5.28 -13.18 11.61
C SER A 197 -6.13 -14.09 10.72
N LYS A 198 -7.41 -13.74 10.54
CA LYS A 198 -8.31 -14.47 9.63
C LYS A 198 -7.97 -14.17 8.17
N ILE A 199 -7.72 -12.92 7.82
CA ILE A 199 -7.46 -12.48 6.44
C ILE A 199 -6.16 -13.09 5.89
N PHE A 200 -5.08 -13.10 6.67
CA PHE A 200 -3.80 -13.69 6.24
C PHE A 200 -3.80 -15.22 6.28
N GLY A 201 -4.66 -15.85 7.09
CA GLY A 201 -4.78 -17.31 7.17
C GLY A 201 -3.43 -18.01 7.37
N GLU A 202 -3.13 -18.97 6.50
CA GLU A 202 -1.88 -19.72 6.46
C GLU A 202 -0.64 -18.88 6.11
N LEU A 203 -0.80 -17.72 5.46
CA LEU A 203 0.31 -16.86 5.07
C LEU A 203 0.84 -16.02 6.22
N MET A 204 0.12 -16.01 7.34
CA MET A 204 0.48 -15.30 8.55
C MET A 204 1.90 -15.65 9.04
N MET A 205 2.35 -16.90 8.86
CA MET A 205 3.73 -17.28 9.16
C MET A 205 4.72 -16.75 8.12
N LEU A 206 4.32 -16.75 6.84
CA LEU A 206 5.22 -16.49 5.71
C LEU A 206 5.60 -15.01 5.54
N ILE A 207 4.85 -14.09 6.15
CA ILE A 207 5.23 -12.67 6.16
C ILE A 207 6.45 -12.40 7.03
N GLU A 208 6.79 -13.29 7.98
CA GLU A 208 8.01 -13.18 8.80
C GLU A 208 9.27 -13.21 7.92
N THR A 209 10.19 -12.28 8.15
CA THR A 209 11.37 -12.08 7.28
C THR A 209 12.19 -13.36 7.05
N ASP A 210 12.36 -14.19 8.09
CA ASP A 210 13.11 -15.46 8.04
C ASP A 210 12.29 -16.66 7.51
N LYS A 211 11.01 -16.45 7.23
CA LYS A 211 10.10 -17.47 6.66
C LYS A 211 9.75 -17.20 5.20
N ARG A 212 10.04 -16.02 4.68
CA ARG A 212 9.89 -15.70 3.25
C ARG A 212 10.72 -16.65 2.40
N GLY A 213 10.18 -17.01 1.23
CA GLY A 213 10.72 -18.07 0.37
C GLY A 213 10.35 -19.50 0.80
N LYS A 214 9.84 -19.72 2.01
CA LYS A 214 9.22 -21.01 2.37
C LYS A 214 7.81 -21.08 1.79
N SER A 215 7.43 -22.27 1.33
CA SER A 215 6.11 -22.49 0.76
C SER A 215 5.17 -23.20 1.72
N VAL A 216 3.91 -22.80 1.71
CA VAL A 216 2.77 -23.55 2.26
C VAL A 216 1.79 -23.88 1.13
N ASN A 217 0.90 -24.85 1.35
CA ASN A 217 -0.20 -25.07 0.42
C ASN A 217 -1.33 -24.12 0.75
N LEU A 218 -1.89 -23.45 -0.27
CA LEU A 218 -3.05 -22.59 -0.09
C LEU A 218 -4.33 -23.41 0.16
N LEU A 219 -5.25 -22.87 0.95
CA LEU A 219 -6.42 -23.56 1.45
C LEU A 219 -7.33 -24.15 0.36
N TYR A 220 -7.63 -23.40 -0.71
CA TYR A 220 -8.61 -23.82 -1.71
C TYR A 220 -7.96 -24.50 -2.91
N SER A 221 -6.86 -23.94 -3.42
CA SER A 221 -6.17 -24.46 -4.60
C SER A 221 -5.22 -25.62 -4.29
N ASN A 222 -4.80 -25.77 -3.03
CA ASN A 222 -3.72 -26.67 -2.60
C ASN A 222 -2.41 -26.43 -3.38
N GLU A 223 -2.25 -25.24 -3.99
CA GLU A 223 -1.02 -24.86 -4.67
C GLU A 223 0.02 -24.39 -3.65
N LYS A 224 1.28 -24.77 -3.87
CA LYS A 224 2.41 -24.21 -3.13
C LYS A 224 2.52 -22.70 -3.41
N PHE A 225 2.58 -21.93 -2.34
CA PHE A 225 2.76 -20.48 -2.37
C PHE A 225 3.76 -20.04 -1.32
N SER A 226 4.61 -19.08 -1.66
CA SER A 226 5.57 -18.43 -0.77
C SER A 226 5.48 -16.91 -0.90
N VAL A 227 5.64 -16.20 0.21
CA VAL A 227 5.85 -14.75 0.20
C VAL A 227 7.32 -14.48 -0.21
N PRO A 228 7.59 -13.69 -1.26
CA PRO A 228 8.95 -13.49 -1.73
C PRO A 228 9.72 -12.49 -0.84
N SER A 229 11.05 -12.56 -0.87
CA SER A 229 11.91 -11.75 -0.01
C SER A 229 11.88 -10.26 -0.35
N ASN A 230 11.59 -9.89 -1.60
CA ASN A 230 11.54 -8.52 -2.10
C ASN A 230 10.18 -7.80 -1.90
N LEU A 231 9.20 -8.42 -1.24
CA LEU A 231 7.87 -7.83 -1.03
C LEU A 231 7.70 -7.17 0.35
N TYR A 232 7.77 -5.87 0.46
CA TYR A 232 7.50 -5.15 1.71
C TYR A 232 5.99 -5.02 1.96
N ILE A 233 5.57 -5.06 3.23
CA ILE A 233 4.17 -4.83 3.62
C ILE A 233 4.13 -3.61 4.53
N ILE A 234 3.36 -2.59 4.16
CA ILE A 234 3.17 -1.38 4.97
C ILE A 234 1.69 -1.27 5.33
N GLY A 235 1.39 -1.40 6.60
CA GLY A 235 0.06 -1.18 7.17
C GLY A 235 -0.10 0.23 7.69
N MET A 236 -1.31 0.78 7.62
CA MET A 236 -1.67 2.07 8.22
C MET A 236 -2.80 1.88 9.20
N MET A 237 -2.66 2.49 10.37
CA MET A 237 -3.57 2.32 11.49
C MET A 237 -3.94 3.67 12.09
N ASN A 238 -5.24 3.98 12.10
CA ASN A 238 -5.77 5.07 12.92
C ASN A 238 -5.87 4.62 14.37
N THR A 239 -5.25 5.38 15.27
CA THR A 239 -5.17 5.03 16.70
C THR A 239 -6.34 5.55 17.54
N ALA A 240 -7.14 6.47 17.00
CA ALA A 240 -8.34 6.99 17.65
C ALA A 240 -9.49 5.95 17.70
N ASP A 241 -9.50 5.01 16.75
CA ASP A 241 -10.58 4.03 16.59
C ASP A 241 -10.55 2.95 17.69
N ARG A 242 -11.18 3.26 18.84
CA ARG A 242 -11.26 2.38 20.03
C ARG A 242 -12.15 1.16 19.83
N SER A 243 -13.03 1.15 18.82
CA SER A 243 -13.98 0.06 18.53
C SER A 243 -13.39 -1.09 17.71
N LEU A 244 -12.14 -0.97 17.28
CA LEU A 244 -11.50 -1.90 16.36
C LEU A 244 -10.75 -3.03 17.08
N ALA A 245 -10.68 -4.18 16.43
CA ALA A 245 -10.06 -5.37 17.01
C ALA A 245 -8.61 -5.07 17.39
N LEU A 246 -8.27 -5.28 18.66
CA LEU A 246 -6.88 -5.22 19.11
C LEU A 246 -6.05 -6.21 18.27
N LEU A 247 -5.00 -5.71 17.62
CA LEU A 247 -4.08 -6.55 16.88
C LEU A 247 -3.53 -7.64 17.82
N ASP A 248 -3.75 -8.89 17.43
CA ASP A 248 -3.30 -10.06 18.16
C ASP A 248 -1.76 -9.99 18.38
N TYR A 249 -1.29 -10.51 19.51
CA TYR A 249 0.13 -10.64 19.84
C TYR A 249 0.91 -11.36 18.73
N ALA A 250 0.28 -12.33 18.07
CA ALA A 250 0.83 -13.01 16.92
C ALA A 250 1.17 -12.05 15.77
N LEU A 251 0.31 -11.08 15.47
CA LEU A 251 0.57 -10.02 14.47
C LEU A 251 1.64 -9.06 14.95
N ARG A 252 1.57 -8.66 16.22
CA ARG A 252 2.50 -7.69 16.78
C ARG A 252 3.96 -8.14 16.68
N ARG A 253 4.24 -9.45 16.72
CA ARG A 253 5.59 -9.98 16.55
C ARG A 253 6.12 -9.88 15.12
N ARG A 254 5.22 -9.80 14.13
CA ARG A 254 5.52 -9.91 12.69
C ARG A 254 5.65 -8.55 12.01
N PHE A 255 5.00 -7.55 12.57
CA PHE A 255 5.10 -6.15 12.18
C PHE A 255 5.96 -5.38 13.17
N SER A 256 6.74 -4.43 12.67
CA SER A 256 7.24 -3.34 13.48
C SER A 256 6.20 -2.23 13.51
N PHE A 257 6.09 -1.50 14.62
CA PHE A 257 5.16 -0.38 14.73
C PHE A 257 5.96 0.91 14.80
N TYR A 258 5.57 1.88 13.99
CA TYR A 258 6.17 3.21 13.98
C TYR A 258 5.06 4.23 14.23
N ASP A 259 5.25 5.04 15.26
CA ASP A 259 4.34 6.11 15.64
C ASP A 259 4.62 7.35 14.80
N ILE A 260 3.61 7.81 14.05
CA ILE A 260 3.64 9.08 13.32
C ILE A 260 2.90 10.13 14.14
N ALA A 261 3.62 11.16 14.57
CA ALA A 261 3.08 12.27 15.34
C ALA A 261 2.69 13.45 14.43
N PRO A 262 1.83 14.38 14.91
CA PRO A 262 1.61 15.64 14.21
C PRO A 262 2.91 16.45 14.09
N ALA A 263 3.30 16.76 12.85
CA ALA A 263 4.56 17.42 12.50
C ALA A 263 4.54 18.97 12.60
N PHE A 264 3.80 19.55 13.56
CA PHE A 264 3.69 21.02 13.71
C PHE A 264 5.02 21.72 14.06
N GLU A 265 6.06 20.97 14.42
CA GLU A 265 7.40 21.49 14.75
C GLU A 265 8.46 21.12 13.69
N ASN A 266 8.08 20.40 12.64
CA ASN A 266 9.00 20.03 11.57
C ASN A 266 9.34 21.25 10.71
N SER A 267 10.62 21.42 10.36
CA SER A 267 11.09 22.58 9.59
C SER A 267 10.48 22.65 8.19
N THR A 268 10.39 21.52 7.48
CA THR A 268 9.77 21.46 6.15
C THR A 268 8.30 21.88 6.20
N PHE A 269 7.56 21.46 7.24
CA PHE A 269 6.19 21.90 7.46
C PHE A 269 6.11 23.41 7.74
N LEU A 270 6.99 23.95 8.60
CA LEU A 270 7.02 25.38 8.90
C LEU A 270 7.37 26.22 7.66
N ASP A 271 8.33 25.76 6.86
CA ASP A 271 8.71 26.40 5.59
C ASP A 271 7.55 26.40 4.59
N TYR A 272 6.82 25.27 4.50
CA TYR A 272 5.58 25.18 3.72
C TYR A 272 4.55 26.21 4.19
N ILE A 273 4.28 26.29 5.49
CA ILE A 273 3.32 27.25 6.06
C ILE A 273 3.76 28.71 5.86
N ASN A 274 5.07 28.99 5.88
CA ASN A 274 5.58 30.33 5.58
C ASN A 274 5.44 30.70 4.09
N SER A 275 5.29 29.71 3.21
CA SER A 275 5.11 29.92 1.76
C SER A 275 3.66 30.14 1.33
N ILE A 276 2.68 29.72 2.15
CA ILE A 276 1.25 29.90 1.83
C ILE A 276 0.75 31.31 2.16
N GLY A 277 -0.42 31.67 1.63
CA GLY A 277 -1.10 32.93 1.96
C GLY A 277 -1.47 33.04 3.44
N SER A 278 -1.42 34.26 3.98
CA SER A 278 -1.78 34.59 5.37
C SER A 278 -1.06 33.78 6.47
N PRO A 279 0.28 33.66 6.44
CA PRO A 279 1.05 32.79 7.35
C PRO A 279 0.86 33.15 8.83
N VAL A 280 0.62 34.42 9.17
CA VAL A 280 0.41 34.87 10.55
C VAL A 280 -0.84 34.26 11.18
N LYS A 281 -1.97 34.22 10.44
CA LYS A 281 -3.22 33.64 10.94
C LYS A 281 -3.08 32.13 11.10
N VAL A 282 -2.51 31.47 10.09
CA VAL A 282 -2.29 30.01 10.11
C VAL A 282 -1.36 29.62 11.26
N GLN A 283 -0.28 30.38 11.50
CA GLN A 283 0.63 30.12 12.61
C GLN A 283 -0.07 30.27 13.97
N LYS A 284 -0.90 31.31 14.18
CA LYS A 284 -1.72 31.45 15.39
C LYS A 284 -2.66 30.26 15.60
N THR A 285 -3.28 29.77 14.53
CA THR A 285 -4.13 28.56 14.57
C THR A 285 -3.32 27.34 14.95
N ILE A 286 -2.15 27.12 14.34
CA ILE A 286 -1.24 26.02 14.67
C ILE A 286 -0.82 26.07 16.14
N ASP A 287 -0.45 27.24 16.66
CA ASP A 287 -0.08 27.39 18.08
C ASP A 287 -1.24 27.05 19.03
N THR A 288 -2.46 27.42 18.63
CA THR A 288 -3.69 27.06 19.35
C THR A 288 -3.92 25.55 19.30
N ILE A 289 -3.71 24.92 18.14
CA ILE A 289 -3.83 23.47 17.95
C ILE A 289 -2.75 22.70 18.73
N LYS A 290 -1.53 23.22 18.84
CA LYS A 290 -0.49 22.61 19.70
C LYS A 290 -0.93 22.58 21.16
N SER A 291 -1.54 23.67 21.63
CA SER A 291 -2.12 23.76 22.98
C SER A 291 -3.30 22.81 23.16
N LEU A 292 -4.20 22.74 22.19
CA LEU A 292 -5.32 21.80 22.14
C LEU A 292 -4.83 20.34 22.17
N ASN A 293 -3.83 19.99 21.37
CA ASN A 293 -3.25 18.66 21.30
C ASN A 293 -2.61 18.22 22.62
N LYS A 294 -2.09 19.16 23.42
CA LYS A 294 -1.63 18.86 24.78
C LYS A 294 -2.80 18.39 25.65
N THR A 295 -3.91 19.13 25.66
CA THR A 295 -5.13 18.75 26.41
C THR A 295 -5.74 17.44 25.90
N ILE A 296 -5.87 17.27 24.57
CA ILE A 296 -6.33 16.00 23.97
C ILE A 296 -5.43 14.84 24.40
N THR A 297 -4.11 15.02 24.42
CA THR A 297 -3.18 13.94 24.81
C THR A 297 -3.34 13.55 26.28
N GLU A 298 -3.54 14.53 27.16
CA GLU A 298 -3.71 14.32 28.60
C GLU A 298 -5.04 13.61 28.92
N GLU A 299 -6.12 13.93 28.21
CA GLU A 299 -7.47 13.40 28.49
C GLU A 299 -7.84 12.16 27.66
N LEU A 300 -7.54 12.18 26.36
CA LEU A 300 -8.01 11.17 25.39
C LEU A 300 -6.88 10.27 24.88
N GLY A 301 -5.64 10.75 24.96
CA GLY A 301 -4.42 10.08 24.52
C GLY A 301 -3.90 10.56 23.16
N LYS A 302 -2.63 10.24 22.86
CA LYS A 302 -1.93 10.67 21.64
C LYS A 302 -2.66 10.32 20.33
N GLY A 303 -3.45 9.25 20.34
CA GLY A 303 -4.13 8.78 19.15
C GLY A 303 -5.26 9.67 18.64
N PHE A 304 -5.70 10.65 19.45
CA PHE A 304 -6.78 11.60 19.14
C PHE A 304 -6.27 12.97 18.70
N GLN A 305 -4.95 13.19 18.65
CA GLN A 305 -4.40 14.48 18.27
C GLN A 305 -4.88 14.93 16.89
N ILE A 306 -5.07 16.23 16.71
CA ILE A 306 -5.33 16.84 15.42
C ILE A 306 -4.04 16.80 14.59
N GLY A 307 -4.11 16.24 13.39
CA GLY A 307 -2.99 16.14 12.45
C GLY A 307 -2.72 17.44 11.69
N HIS A 308 -1.59 17.49 10.98
CA HIS A 308 -1.17 18.65 10.20
C HIS A 308 -1.74 18.68 8.78
N SER A 309 -2.28 17.56 8.27
CA SER A 309 -2.76 17.47 6.89
C SER A 309 -3.92 18.42 6.57
N TYR A 310 -4.66 18.86 7.59
CA TYR A 310 -5.70 19.88 7.45
C TYR A 310 -5.18 21.18 6.82
N PHE A 311 -3.88 21.46 7.02
CA PHE A 311 -3.21 22.69 6.59
C PHE A 311 -2.37 22.51 5.32
N VAL A 312 -2.46 21.36 4.64
CA VAL A 312 -1.74 21.08 3.40
C VAL A 312 -2.74 21.14 2.25
N SER A 313 -2.51 22.02 1.28
CA SER A 313 -3.58 22.62 0.46
C SER A 313 -3.42 22.56 -1.05
N ASP A 314 -2.69 21.59 -1.60
CA ASP A 314 -2.50 21.52 -3.06
C ASP A 314 -3.80 21.23 -3.85
N ALA A 315 -4.91 20.89 -3.16
CA ALA A 315 -6.17 20.47 -3.76
C ALA A 315 -7.34 21.47 -3.63
N PHE A 316 -7.16 22.64 -3.02
CA PHE A 316 -8.28 23.56 -2.73
C PHE A 316 -8.35 24.73 -3.72
N THR A 317 -9.58 25.15 -4.03
CA THR A 317 -9.88 26.22 -5.00
C THR A 317 -10.07 27.60 -4.37
N VAL A 318 -10.11 27.67 -3.03
CA VAL A 318 -10.33 28.89 -2.25
C VAL A 318 -9.01 29.48 -1.76
N ASP A 319 -9.01 30.76 -1.39
CA ASP A 319 -7.83 31.40 -0.80
C ASP A 319 -7.51 30.85 0.59
N ALA A 320 -6.29 31.11 1.08
CA ALA A 320 -5.78 30.55 2.33
C ALA A 320 -6.60 30.95 3.57
N GLU A 321 -7.21 32.15 3.60
CA GLU A 321 -8.02 32.56 4.75
C GLU A 321 -9.37 31.86 4.76
N SER A 322 -10.02 31.80 3.60
CA SER A 322 -11.27 31.04 3.43
C SER A 322 -11.05 29.57 3.78
N ARG A 323 -9.94 28.97 3.32
CA ARG A 323 -9.58 27.58 3.66
C ARG A 323 -9.39 27.40 5.16
N LEU A 324 -8.72 28.32 5.83
CA LEU A 324 -8.51 28.26 7.28
C LEU A 324 -9.82 28.24 8.05
N VAL A 325 -10.79 29.07 7.65
CA VAL A 325 -12.14 29.08 8.24
C VAL A 325 -12.84 27.74 7.99
N GLU A 326 -12.75 27.19 6.78
CA GLU A 326 -13.34 25.88 6.46
C GLU A 326 -12.77 24.75 7.33
N VAL A 327 -11.45 24.69 7.47
CA VAL A 327 -10.76 23.71 8.35
C VAL A 327 -11.30 23.81 9.77
N ILE A 328 -11.36 25.01 10.32
CA ILE A 328 -11.74 25.22 11.72
C ILE A 328 -13.21 24.87 11.94
N GLU A 329 -14.13 25.45 11.17
CA GLU A 329 -15.57 25.34 11.41
C GLU A 329 -16.17 23.99 10.99
N TYR A 330 -15.67 23.39 9.91
CA TYR A 330 -16.32 22.22 9.30
C TYR A 330 -15.54 20.93 9.47
N GLU A 331 -14.28 20.98 9.92
CA GLU A 331 -13.48 19.77 10.12
C GLU A 331 -13.05 19.61 11.58
N ILE A 332 -12.38 20.61 12.17
CA ILE A 332 -11.83 20.50 13.52
C ILE A 332 -12.92 20.64 14.58
N ILE A 333 -13.72 21.71 14.56
CA ILE A 333 -14.73 21.97 15.59
C ILE A 333 -15.73 20.79 15.72
N PRO A 334 -16.32 20.25 14.64
CA PRO A 334 -17.21 19.09 14.74
C PRO A 334 -16.53 17.89 15.41
N GLN A 335 -15.27 17.64 15.09
CA GLN A 335 -14.48 16.58 15.72
C GLN A 335 -14.28 16.81 17.23
N LEU A 336 -14.16 18.05 17.69
CA LEU A 336 -14.06 18.35 19.13
C LEU A 336 -15.34 17.99 19.89
N TYR A 337 -16.51 18.23 19.28
CA TYR A 337 -17.79 17.83 19.85
C TYR A 337 -17.97 16.31 19.89
N GLU A 338 -17.38 15.57 18.94
CA GLU A 338 -17.33 14.11 19.02
C GLU A 338 -16.39 13.61 20.13
N TYR A 339 -15.24 14.28 20.30
CA TYR A 339 -14.25 13.94 21.30
C TYR A 339 -14.74 14.17 22.73
N TRP A 340 -15.43 15.27 22.96
CA TRP A 340 -16.03 15.65 24.25
C TRP A 340 -17.56 15.63 24.16
N PHE A 341 -18.12 14.53 23.67
CA PHE A 341 -19.58 14.36 23.55
C PHE A 341 -20.32 14.44 24.89
N ASP A 342 -19.61 14.22 26.01
CA ASP A 342 -20.09 14.32 27.38
C ASP A 342 -19.72 15.64 28.08
N ASP A 343 -18.95 16.51 27.41
CA ASP A 343 -18.47 17.81 27.91
C ASP A 343 -18.48 18.86 26.78
N GLU A 344 -19.68 19.19 26.31
CA GLU A 344 -19.88 20.17 25.22
C GLU A 344 -19.35 21.57 25.58
N GLU A 345 -19.33 21.94 26.86
CA GLU A 345 -18.77 23.22 27.32
C GLU A 345 -17.27 23.30 27.01
N LYS A 346 -16.53 22.22 27.27
CA LYS A 346 -15.10 22.14 26.92
C LYS A 346 -14.88 22.19 25.41
N ALA A 347 -15.69 21.48 24.63
CA ALA A 347 -15.62 21.54 23.17
C ALA A 347 -15.81 22.99 22.68
N GLU A 348 -16.81 23.70 23.22
CA GLU A 348 -17.12 25.09 22.87
C GLU A 348 -16.01 26.08 23.32
N VAL A 349 -15.37 25.86 24.49
CA VAL A 349 -14.21 26.66 24.91
C VAL A 349 -13.06 26.56 23.91
N TRP A 350 -12.76 25.36 23.40
CA TRP A 350 -11.73 25.19 22.38
C TRP A 350 -12.17 25.70 21.00
N ALA A 351 -13.43 25.52 20.63
CA ALA A 351 -14.00 26.09 19.41
C ALA A 351 -13.84 27.62 19.39
N ASN A 352 -14.17 28.30 20.48
CA ASN A 352 -14.02 29.76 20.59
C ASN A 352 -12.56 30.22 20.55
N LYS A 353 -11.64 29.48 21.16
CA LYS A 353 -10.19 29.75 21.03
C LYS A 353 -9.72 29.63 19.60
N LEU A 354 -10.17 28.60 18.86
CA LEU A 354 -9.84 28.44 17.44
C LEU A 354 -10.45 29.56 16.59
N ARG A 355 -11.70 29.94 16.85
CA ARG A 355 -12.38 31.05 16.16
C ARG A 355 -11.65 32.38 16.30
N ALA A 356 -11.15 32.68 17.50
CA ALA A 356 -10.38 33.89 17.75
C ALA A 356 -9.14 34.03 16.83
N THR A 357 -8.57 32.91 16.36
CA THR A 357 -7.36 32.93 15.53
C THR A 357 -7.55 33.55 14.15
N TYR A 358 -8.75 33.49 13.56
CA TYR A 358 -9.03 34.09 12.26
C TYR A 358 -9.67 35.49 12.35
N TYR A 359 -10.34 35.82 13.46
CA TYR A 359 -10.86 37.18 13.70
C TYR A 359 -9.81 38.20 14.14
N GLY A 360 -8.64 37.74 14.60
CA GLY A 360 -7.49 38.60 14.90
C GLY A 360 -7.55 39.32 16.26
N GLU A 361 -8.38 38.85 17.18
CA GLU A 361 -8.43 39.33 18.57
C GLU A 361 -7.28 38.80 19.43
#